data_AF-A0A4R7KQY9-F1
#
_entry.id   AF-A0A4R7KQY9-F1
#
_cell.length_a   1.000
_cell.length_b   1.000
_cell.length_c   1.000
_cell.angle_alpha   90.00
_cell.angle_beta   90.00
_cell.angle_gamma   90.00
#
_symmetry.space_group_name_H-M   'P 1'
#
loop_
_entity.id
_entity.type
_entity.pdbx_description
1 polymer ?
#
loop_
_entity_poly.entity_id
_entity_poly.type
_entity_poly.pdbx_seq_one_letter_code
_entity_poly.pdbx_strand_id
1 'polypeptide(L)'
;MKYIKSIELINFQSHKNSFISFENGLNVISGPSDNGKSAIIRALKWVLYNEPKGTDFIRQGESSCKVTLILSDNTTIVRERTKSKNLYKIINSEGKESVFEGFGNEIPEEILKAHGILRMYIDASSAQSINLSEQLEGPFLISQPGSIKAKAIGRLVGVHIVDEALKELNRDISNLQSDEKRIYKNIDELNDKLKEYEYLKDRKKEIERKERIIMDLVNKNERIKKLKDLKDQYETLRNEEKETLIMLKKLKSIEKAENAVSLLESQVKRIGMLYDLNARYGMVIQDIDYQKTILHKTRFIDQGTLKLLNGINMISHYNKLLDYHRKITQYNRELENIYGVLNKLATLDKANIITNEIEIYTKKFNNLVELKDEMTALSDRITKGEVYLKKFEQMEKAMNSFSESVSMTEKYKKMYEMYQKYIAIVHDEKITIKNIKTCNESIKEDINEYMALLKKIGKCPVCMSPIEEHTIEQIINEFKGDEVYEKL
;
A
#
# COMPACT_ATOMS: atom_id res chain seq x y z
N MET A 1 79.19 -3.67 -25.56
CA MET A 1 79.20 -4.07 -24.14
C MET A 1 79.74 -2.88 -23.35
N LYS A 2 79.02 -2.39 -22.32
CA LYS A 2 79.50 -1.24 -21.54
C LYS A 2 80.64 -1.69 -20.63
N TYR A 3 81.68 -0.88 -20.54
CA TYR A 3 82.80 -1.11 -19.62
C TYR A 3 83.11 0.17 -18.84
N ILE A 4 83.85 0.02 -17.73
CA ILE A 4 84.23 1.12 -16.86
C ILE A 4 85.46 1.79 -17.46
N LYS A 5 85.33 3.07 -17.82
CA LYS A 5 86.40 3.88 -18.43
C LYS A 5 87.28 4.55 -17.37
N SER A 6 86.69 5.02 -16.28
CA SER A 6 87.43 5.56 -15.15
C SER A 6 86.63 5.53 -13.86
N ILE A 7 87.35 5.62 -12.74
CA ILE A 7 86.81 5.78 -11.40
C ILE A 7 87.50 6.96 -10.70
N GLU A 8 86.69 7.77 -10.03
CA GLU A 8 87.14 8.86 -9.15
C GLU A 8 86.69 8.55 -7.72
N LEU A 9 87.62 8.65 -6.78
CA LEU A 9 87.43 8.37 -5.35
C LEU A 9 87.73 9.63 -4.54
N ILE A 10 86.73 10.17 -3.86
CA ILE A 10 86.87 11.31 -2.96
C ILE A 10 86.50 10.87 -1.55
N ASN A 11 87.44 11.03 -0.62
CA ASN A 11 87.29 10.69 0.80
C ASN A 11 86.81 9.24 1.08
N PHE A 12 87.26 8.29 0.26
CA PHE A 12 86.90 6.87 0.36
C PHE A 12 88.09 6.06 0.91
N GLN A 13 87.97 5.55 2.14
CA GLN A 13 89.03 4.85 2.88
C GLN A 13 90.38 5.61 2.81
N SER A 14 91.44 4.99 2.27
CA SER A 14 92.77 5.58 2.14
C SER A 14 92.87 6.68 1.07
N HIS A 15 91.88 6.82 0.19
CA HIS A 15 91.89 7.77 -0.92
C HIS A 15 91.29 9.12 -0.50
N LYS A 16 92.10 10.19 -0.53
CA LYS A 16 91.63 11.57 -0.33
C LYS A 16 90.96 12.10 -1.59
N ASN A 17 91.72 12.06 -2.69
CA ASN A 17 91.25 12.31 -4.04
C ASN A 17 92.11 11.44 -4.97
N SER A 18 91.50 10.47 -5.63
CA SER A 18 92.20 9.58 -6.55
C SER A 18 91.38 9.41 -7.81
N PHE A 19 92.02 9.61 -8.95
CA PHE A 19 91.43 9.39 -10.27
C PHE A 19 92.21 8.28 -10.97
N ILE A 20 91.49 7.27 -11.47
CA ILE A 20 92.07 6.11 -12.12
C ILE A 20 91.36 5.92 -13.46
N SER A 21 92.12 6.01 -14.55
CA SER A 21 91.67 5.67 -15.89
C SER A 21 91.97 4.22 -16.21
N PHE A 22 90.98 3.50 -16.76
CA PHE A 22 91.13 2.14 -17.23
C PHE A 22 91.24 2.10 -18.75
N GLU A 23 92.11 1.25 -19.25
CA GLU A 23 92.20 0.93 -20.67
C GLU A 23 91.30 -0.26 -21.01
N ASN A 24 91.00 -0.42 -22.28
CA ASN A 24 90.24 -1.58 -22.74
C ASN A 24 91.15 -2.82 -22.71
N GLY A 25 90.76 -3.85 -21.95
CA GLY A 25 91.54 -5.08 -21.79
C GLY A 25 91.99 -5.30 -20.33
N LEU A 26 93.22 -5.78 -20.16
CA LEU A 26 93.75 -6.16 -18.85
C LEU A 26 94.37 -4.94 -18.14
N ASN A 27 93.77 -4.56 -17.02
CA ASN A 27 94.28 -3.51 -16.14
C ASN A 27 94.87 -4.14 -14.88
N VAL A 28 96.15 -3.87 -14.58
CA VAL A 28 96.84 -4.41 -13.40
C VAL A 28 97.16 -3.27 -12.43
N ILE A 29 96.57 -3.32 -11.23
CA ILE A 29 96.83 -2.35 -10.16
C ILE A 29 97.89 -2.93 -9.22
N SER A 30 99.11 -2.42 -9.29
CA SER A 30 100.25 -2.85 -8.47
C SER A 30 100.70 -1.77 -7.46
N GLY A 31 101.37 -2.19 -6.40
CA GLY A 31 101.86 -1.33 -5.32
C GLY A 31 102.24 -2.12 -4.07
N PRO A 32 102.70 -1.48 -2.99
CA PRO A 32 102.94 -2.16 -1.72
C PRO A 32 101.61 -2.51 -1.02
N SER A 33 101.64 -3.44 -0.06
CA SER A 33 100.47 -3.78 0.78
C SER A 33 99.98 -2.55 1.56
N ASP A 34 98.70 -2.56 1.94
CA ASP A 34 98.03 -1.51 2.74
C ASP A 34 97.98 -0.09 2.13
N ASN A 35 98.30 0.04 0.85
CA ASN A 35 98.23 1.32 0.12
C ASN A 35 96.87 1.59 -0.56
N GLY A 36 95.78 0.96 -0.09
CA GLY A 36 94.44 1.22 -0.62
C GLY A 36 94.07 0.49 -1.91
N LYS A 37 94.90 -0.43 -2.43
CA LYS A 37 94.56 -1.22 -3.63
C LYS A 37 93.21 -1.95 -3.52
N SER A 38 92.95 -2.61 -2.39
CA SER A 38 91.66 -3.26 -2.12
C SER A 38 90.50 -2.27 -1.92
N ALA A 39 90.80 -1.00 -1.56
CA ALA A 39 89.78 0.03 -1.42
C ALA A 39 89.15 0.41 -2.78
N ILE A 40 89.89 0.31 -3.88
CA ILE A 40 89.38 0.53 -5.24
C ILE A 40 88.31 -0.50 -5.59
N ILE A 41 88.56 -1.78 -5.31
CA ILE A 41 87.59 -2.87 -5.53
C ILE A 41 86.36 -2.69 -4.62
N ARG A 42 86.55 -2.28 -3.37
CA ARG A 42 85.44 -1.95 -2.46
C ARG A 42 84.61 -0.76 -2.94
N ALA A 43 85.25 0.26 -3.52
CA ALA A 43 84.55 1.40 -4.10
C ALA A 43 83.70 1.00 -5.31
N LEU A 44 84.25 0.15 -6.19
CA LEU A 44 83.49 -0.44 -7.29
C LEU A 44 82.29 -1.25 -6.79
N LYS A 45 82.51 -2.13 -5.80
CA LYS A 45 81.45 -2.89 -5.14
C LYS A 45 80.39 -1.97 -4.51
N TRP A 46 80.80 -0.84 -3.95
CA TRP A 46 79.89 0.10 -3.33
C TRP A 46 78.99 0.80 -4.33
N VAL A 47 79.53 1.26 -5.47
CA VAL A 47 78.71 1.90 -6.51
C VAL A 47 77.82 0.89 -7.23
N LEU A 48 78.35 -0.29 -7.57
CA LEU A 48 77.64 -1.29 -8.37
C LEU A 48 76.66 -2.15 -7.58
N TYR A 49 76.93 -2.37 -6.29
CA TYR A 49 76.20 -3.36 -5.49
C TYR A 49 75.67 -2.82 -4.15
N ASN A 50 75.93 -1.56 -3.77
CA ASN A 50 75.52 -1.04 -2.45
C ASN A 50 76.12 -1.78 -1.25
N GLU A 51 77.37 -2.23 -1.40
CA GLU A 51 78.14 -2.91 -0.35
C GLU A 51 79.58 -2.37 -0.27
N PRO A 52 80.14 -2.15 0.92
CA PRO A 52 79.60 -2.44 2.25
C PRO A 52 78.54 -1.42 2.70
N LYS A 53 77.67 -1.86 3.62
CA LYS A 53 76.69 -0.98 4.30
C LYS A 53 77.36 -0.16 5.39
N GLY A 54 76.72 0.95 5.80
CA GLY A 54 77.19 1.81 6.89
C GLY A 54 77.94 3.05 6.39
N THR A 55 78.87 3.55 7.22
CA THR A 55 79.68 4.75 6.94
C THR A 55 81.18 4.52 7.17
N ASP A 56 81.61 3.30 7.48
CA ASP A 56 82.99 2.97 7.86
C ASP A 56 83.98 3.09 6.69
N PHE A 57 83.47 3.21 5.47
CA PHE A 57 84.27 3.48 4.27
C PHE A 57 84.55 4.98 4.06
N ILE A 58 83.95 5.89 4.85
CA ILE A 58 84.30 7.31 4.84
C ILE A 58 85.68 7.47 5.49
N ARG A 59 86.59 8.20 4.84
CA ARG A 59 87.93 8.49 5.37
C ARG A 59 87.83 9.16 6.76
N GLN A 60 88.68 8.72 7.69
CA GLN A 60 88.75 9.29 9.04
C GLN A 60 89.03 10.80 8.98
N GLY A 61 88.22 11.59 9.69
CA GLY A 61 88.28 13.06 9.71
C GLY A 61 87.39 13.76 8.66
N GLU A 62 86.78 13.02 7.73
CA GLU A 62 85.91 13.58 6.68
C GLU A 62 84.42 13.32 6.99
N SER A 63 83.54 14.16 6.45
CA SER A 63 82.08 14.09 6.71
C SER A 63 81.26 13.50 5.56
N SER A 64 81.89 13.35 4.39
CA SER A 64 81.30 12.85 3.16
C SER A 64 82.30 12.03 2.37
N CYS A 65 81.79 11.11 1.55
CA CYS A 65 82.55 10.42 0.52
C CYS A 65 81.76 10.39 -0.79
N LYS A 66 82.48 10.37 -1.90
CA LYS A 66 81.91 10.34 -3.24
C LYS A 66 82.74 9.42 -4.12
N VAL A 67 82.05 8.55 -4.85
CA VAL A 67 82.65 7.70 -5.89
C VAL A 67 81.95 7.98 -7.20
N THR A 68 82.72 8.34 -8.22
CA THR A 68 82.23 8.59 -9.58
C THR A 68 82.74 7.49 -10.50
N LEU A 69 81.85 6.84 -11.24
CA LEU A 69 82.18 5.91 -12.32
C LEU A 69 81.79 6.51 -13.66
N ILE A 70 82.71 6.50 -14.61
CA ILE A 70 82.45 6.90 -16.00
C ILE A 70 82.47 5.64 -16.85
N LEU A 71 81.38 5.39 -17.57
CA LEU A 71 81.23 4.26 -18.47
C LEU A 71 81.68 4.61 -19.90
N SER A 72 81.84 3.59 -20.74
CA SER A 72 82.29 3.72 -22.13
C SER A 72 81.37 4.57 -23.02
N ASP A 73 80.10 4.70 -22.67
CA ASP A 73 79.10 5.53 -23.37
C ASP A 73 79.04 6.98 -22.83
N ASN A 74 80.03 7.38 -22.02
CA ASN A 74 80.09 8.63 -21.26
C ASN A 74 78.97 8.81 -20.23
N THR A 75 78.19 7.76 -19.91
CA THR A 75 77.29 7.78 -18.76
C THR A 75 78.12 7.85 -17.48
N THR A 76 77.81 8.82 -16.62
CA THR A 76 78.48 8.99 -15.33
C THR A 76 77.54 8.58 -14.20
N ILE A 77 77.99 7.65 -13.37
CA ILE A 77 77.27 7.19 -12.18
C ILE A 77 78.02 7.74 -10.97
N VAL A 78 77.37 8.60 -10.20
CA VAL A 78 77.91 9.15 -8.96
C VAL A 78 77.17 8.52 -7.79
N ARG A 79 77.93 8.04 -6.82
CA ARG A 79 77.41 7.65 -5.53
C ARG A 79 78.00 8.52 -4.45
N GLU A 80 77.16 9.13 -3.64
CA GLU A 80 77.57 10.06 -2.60
C GLU A 80 76.89 9.71 -1.27
N ARG A 81 77.69 9.71 -0.20
CA ARG A 81 77.22 9.42 1.15
C ARG A 81 77.79 10.43 2.12
N THR A 82 76.90 11.03 2.89
CA THR A 82 77.22 11.82 4.07
C THR A 82 76.55 11.19 5.30
N LYS A 83 76.82 11.72 6.49
CA LYS A 83 76.14 11.26 7.72
C LYS A 83 74.60 11.32 7.61
N SER A 84 74.07 12.27 6.84
CA SER A 84 72.62 12.52 6.71
C SER A 84 72.04 12.16 5.34
N LYS A 85 72.84 12.12 4.27
CA LYS A 85 72.37 11.88 2.89
C LYS A 85 72.96 10.61 2.31
N ASN A 86 72.16 9.89 1.54
CA ASN A 86 72.57 8.73 0.74
C ASN A 86 71.93 8.89 -0.63
N LEU A 87 72.74 9.15 -1.66
CA LEU A 87 72.22 9.51 -2.98
C LEU A 87 73.00 8.82 -4.09
N TYR A 88 72.27 8.51 -5.16
CA TYR A 88 72.80 8.16 -6.46
C TYR A 88 72.50 9.27 -7.44
N LYS A 89 73.42 9.54 -8.36
CA LYS A 89 73.18 10.41 -9.51
C LYS A 89 73.63 9.71 -10.77
N ILE A 90 72.86 9.90 -11.84
CA ILE A 90 73.24 9.49 -13.18
C ILE A 90 73.27 10.73 -14.08
N ILE A 91 74.32 10.85 -14.88
CA ILE A 91 74.45 11.86 -15.91
C ILE A 91 74.57 11.11 -17.23
N ASN A 92 73.55 11.23 -18.08
CA ASN A 92 73.53 10.57 -19.39
C ASN A 92 74.49 11.26 -20.36
N SER A 93 74.76 10.64 -21.51
CA SER A 93 75.62 11.18 -22.58
C SER A 93 75.18 12.56 -23.12
N GLU A 94 73.91 12.95 -22.88
CA GLU A 94 73.32 14.24 -23.22
C GLU A 94 73.44 15.30 -22.11
N GLY A 95 74.06 14.96 -20.97
CA GLY A 95 74.23 15.87 -19.82
C GLY A 95 73.01 15.99 -18.91
N LYS A 96 71.93 15.23 -19.15
CA LYS A 96 70.75 15.20 -18.27
C LYS A 96 71.07 14.48 -16.97
N GLU A 97 70.93 15.19 -15.85
CA GLU A 97 71.15 14.67 -14.49
C GLU A 97 69.85 14.10 -13.92
N SER A 98 69.91 12.92 -13.29
CA SER A 98 68.82 12.37 -12.48
C SER A 98 69.36 11.92 -11.13
N VAL A 99 68.68 12.34 -10.06
CA VAL A 99 69.09 12.13 -8.67
C VAL A 99 68.11 11.17 -8.00
N PHE A 100 68.62 10.16 -7.32
CA PHE A 100 67.85 9.15 -6.61
C PHE A 100 68.21 9.17 -5.12
N GLU A 101 67.22 9.49 -4.29
CA GLU A 101 67.29 9.45 -2.82
C GLU A 101 66.27 8.43 -2.29
N GLY A 102 66.46 7.92 -1.06
CA GLY A 102 65.45 7.08 -0.40
C GLY A 102 65.34 5.62 -0.85
N PHE A 103 66.29 5.09 -1.62
CA PHE A 103 66.30 3.72 -2.16
C PHE A 103 66.56 2.59 -1.14
N GLY A 104 66.60 2.90 0.16
CA GLY A 104 66.76 1.92 1.23
C GLY A 104 68.01 1.03 1.08
N ASN A 105 67.79 -0.28 0.99
CA ASN A 105 68.84 -1.30 0.88
C ASN A 105 69.14 -1.71 -0.58
N GLU A 106 68.31 -1.34 -1.54
CA GLU A 106 68.40 -1.78 -2.93
C GLU A 106 69.00 -0.68 -3.81
N ILE A 107 69.34 -1.01 -5.05
CA ILE A 107 69.88 -0.03 -6.01
C ILE A 107 68.73 0.42 -6.91
N PRO A 108 68.57 1.72 -7.20
CA PRO A 108 67.58 2.19 -8.16
C PRO A 108 67.69 1.46 -9.51
N GLU A 109 66.56 1.09 -10.11
CA GLU A 109 66.55 0.33 -11.37
C GLU A 109 67.27 1.04 -12.50
N GLU A 110 67.20 2.37 -12.53
CA GLU A 110 67.86 3.22 -13.53
C GLU A 110 69.38 3.10 -13.45
N ILE A 111 69.93 2.97 -12.23
CA ILE A 111 71.36 2.75 -12.01
C ILE A 111 71.74 1.34 -12.45
N LEU A 112 70.94 0.32 -12.10
CA LEU A 112 71.14 -1.06 -12.54
C LEU A 112 71.13 -1.19 -14.07
N LYS A 113 70.17 -0.55 -14.74
CA LYS A 113 70.07 -0.48 -16.21
C LYS A 113 71.26 0.27 -16.82
N ALA A 114 71.77 1.30 -16.14
CA ALA A 114 72.88 2.10 -16.65
C ALA A 114 74.19 1.32 -16.76
N HIS A 115 74.57 0.59 -15.71
CA HIS A 115 75.80 -0.23 -15.72
C HIS A 115 75.60 -1.66 -16.23
N GLY A 116 74.38 -2.23 -16.13
CA GLY A 116 74.04 -3.54 -16.68
C GLY A 116 74.71 -4.73 -15.97
N ILE A 117 75.21 -4.54 -14.75
CA ILE A 117 75.91 -5.55 -13.95
C ILE A 117 74.95 -6.07 -12.89
N LEU A 118 74.32 -7.22 -13.13
CA LEU A 118 73.33 -7.79 -12.23
C LEU A 118 73.97 -8.73 -11.21
N ARG A 119 73.35 -8.83 -10.04
CA ARG A 119 73.64 -9.93 -9.10
C ARG A 119 72.88 -11.16 -9.54
N MET A 120 73.54 -12.31 -9.46
CA MET A 120 72.86 -13.59 -9.63
C MET A 120 72.43 -14.09 -8.26
N TYR A 121 71.13 -14.22 -8.06
CA TYR A 121 70.60 -14.90 -6.89
C TYR A 121 70.63 -16.40 -7.16
N ILE A 122 71.27 -17.19 -6.30
CA ILE A 122 71.24 -18.66 -6.34
C ILE A 122 70.12 -19.18 -5.42
N ASP A 123 69.85 -18.43 -4.34
CA ASP A 123 68.76 -18.66 -3.40
C ASP A 123 68.20 -17.30 -2.93
N ALA A 124 67.07 -17.29 -2.23
CA ALA A 124 66.46 -16.06 -1.68
C ALA A 124 67.41 -15.27 -0.76
N SER A 125 68.41 -15.95 -0.18
CA SER A 125 69.40 -15.38 0.73
C SER A 125 70.83 -15.30 0.17
N SER A 126 71.09 -15.85 -1.03
CA SER A 126 72.44 -15.94 -1.60
C SER A 126 72.52 -15.21 -2.93
N ALA A 127 72.91 -13.94 -2.87
CA ALA A 127 73.24 -13.13 -4.02
C ALA A 127 74.75 -13.17 -4.27
N GLN A 128 75.17 -13.71 -5.40
CA GLN A 128 76.59 -13.75 -5.80
C GLN A 128 76.86 -12.72 -6.91
N SER A 129 77.98 -12.01 -6.77
CA SER A 129 78.53 -11.14 -7.81
C SER A 129 79.41 -11.96 -8.75
N ILE A 130 78.95 -12.19 -9.97
CA ILE A 130 79.74 -12.92 -10.98
C ILE A 130 80.91 -12.05 -11.49
N ASN A 131 80.70 -10.73 -11.53
CA ASN A 131 81.61 -9.78 -12.17
C ASN A 131 82.68 -9.19 -11.24
N LEU A 132 82.56 -9.40 -9.92
CA LEU A 132 83.53 -8.93 -8.93
C LEU A 132 83.81 -10.08 -7.96
N SER A 133 85.10 -10.36 -7.77
CA SER A 133 85.57 -11.35 -6.80
C SER A 133 86.42 -10.70 -5.72
N GLU A 134 86.25 -11.14 -4.47
CA GLU A 134 86.97 -10.62 -3.32
C GLU A 134 88.32 -11.31 -3.08
N GLN A 135 89.16 -10.67 -2.26
CA GLN A 135 90.44 -11.23 -1.85
C GLN A 135 90.20 -12.54 -1.08
N LEU A 136 90.91 -13.62 -1.46
CA LEU A 136 90.78 -14.98 -0.91
C LEU A 136 89.43 -15.67 -1.21
N GLU A 137 88.60 -15.13 -2.11
CA GLU A 137 87.44 -15.86 -2.59
C GLU A 137 87.90 -17.03 -3.46
N GLY A 138 87.41 -18.24 -3.15
CA GLY A 138 87.70 -19.43 -3.94
C GLY A 138 87.10 -19.35 -5.35
N PRO A 139 87.56 -20.17 -6.31
CA PRO A 139 87.05 -20.13 -7.69
C PRO A 139 85.52 -20.36 -7.73
N PHE A 140 84.74 -19.30 -7.99
CA PHE A 140 83.27 -19.24 -8.13
C PHE A 140 82.49 -20.48 -7.62
N LEU A 141 81.71 -21.16 -8.46
CA LEU A 141 80.90 -22.33 -8.09
C LEU A 141 81.73 -23.57 -7.72
N ILE A 142 83.04 -23.59 -7.96
CA ILE A 142 83.88 -24.76 -7.68
C ILE A 142 84.05 -24.91 -6.16
N SER A 143 84.21 -23.79 -5.44
CA SER A 143 84.38 -23.75 -3.99
C SER A 143 83.06 -23.89 -3.20
N GLN A 144 81.90 -23.79 -3.86
CA GLN A 144 80.59 -23.84 -3.20
C GLN A 144 80.15 -25.28 -2.86
N PRO A 145 79.24 -25.48 -1.89
CA PRO A 145 78.59 -26.77 -1.62
C PRO A 145 77.81 -27.32 -2.83
N GLY A 146 77.71 -28.64 -2.95
CA GLY A 146 77.03 -29.31 -4.08
C GLY A 146 75.56 -28.89 -4.26
N SER A 147 74.84 -28.59 -3.18
CA SER A 147 73.47 -28.07 -3.23
C SER A 147 73.38 -26.69 -3.89
N ILE A 148 74.33 -25.79 -3.60
CA ILE A 148 74.41 -24.45 -4.20
C ILE A 148 74.80 -24.56 -5.67
N LYS A 149 75.73 -25.47 -6.03
CA LYS A 149 76.08 -25.75 -7.43
C LYS A 149 74.87 -26.21 -8.24
N ALA A 150 74.14 -27.20 -7.72
CA ALA A 150 72.96 -27.74 -8.39
C ALA A 150 71.88 -26.66 -8.58
N LYS A 151 71.61 -25.85 -7.55
CA LYS A 151 70.68 -24.72 -7.64
C LYS A 151 71.14 -23.64 -8.63
N ALA A 152 72.42 -23.29 -8.63
CA ALA A 152 72.97 -22.30 -9.54
C ALA A 152 72.86 -22.77 -11.00
N ILE A 153 73.21 -24.03 -11.28
CA ILE A 153 73.06 -24.63 -12.60
C ILE A 153 71.57 -24.72 -12.98
N GLY A 154 70.70 -25.15 -12.06
CA GLY A 154 69.25 -25.22 -12.28
C GLY A 154 68.62 -23.85 -12.55
N ARG A 155 69.12 -22.77 -11.92
CA ARG A 155 68.71 -21.40 -12.24
C ARG A 155 69.19 -20.95 -13.61
N LEU A 156 70.45 -21.22 -13.95
CA LEU A 156 71.02 -20.90 -15.27
C LEU A 156 70.29 -21.61 -16.42
N VAL A 157 69.83 -22.85 -16.20
CA VAL A 157 69.11 -23.66 -17.20
C VAL A 157 67.59 -23.42 -17.16
N GLY A 158 67.06 -22.71 -16.15
CA GLY A 158 65.62 -22.42 -16.02
C GLY A 158 64.78 -23.52 -15.35
N VAL A 159 65.40 -24.56 -14.81
CA VAL A 159 64.72 -25.71 -14.16
C VAL A 159 64.02 -25.29 -12.85
N HIS A 160 64.54 -24.26 -12.17
CA HIS A 160 63.96 -23.73 -10.93
C HIS A 160 62.48 -23.30 -11.02
N ILE A 161 61.99 -22.96 -12.22
CA ILE A 161 60.57 -22.63 -12.45
C ILE A 161 59.70 -23.86 -12.23
N VAL A 162 60.15 -25.01 -12.72
CA VAL A 162 59.44 -26.29 -12.57
C VAL A 162 59.45 -26.74 -11.11
N ASP A 163 60.58 -26.58 -10.42
CA ASP A 163 60.70 -26.92 -9.00
C ASP A 163 59.74 -26.09 -8.12
N GLU A 164 59.61 -24.78 -8.39
CA GLU A 164 58.68 -23.92 -7.64
C GLU A 164 57.22 -24.26 -7.98
N ALA A 165 56.90 -24.53 -9.25
CA ALA A 165 55.56 -24.99 -9.65
C ALA A 165 55.16 -26.30 -8.97
N LEU A 166 56.08 -27.27 -8.89
CA LEU A 166 55.85 -28.54 -8.17
C LEU A 166 55.59 -28.31 -6.68
N LYS A 167 56.32 -27.37 -6.08
CA LYS A 167 56.18 -27.03 -4.67
C LYS A 167 54.84 -26.36 -4.37
N GLU A 168 54.36 -25.47 -5.24
CA GLU A 168 53.03 -24.87 -5.14
C GLU A 168 51.93 -25.93 -5.30
N LEU A 169 52.01 -26.76 -6.35
CA LEU A 169 51.04 -27.84 -6.57
C LEU A 169 50.94 -28.80 -5.38
N ASN A 170 52.06 -29.16 -4.76
CA ASN A 170 52.05 -30.02 -3.57
C ASN A 170 51.39 -29.33 -2.36
N ARG A 171 51.52 -28.02 -2.21
CA ARG A 171 50.81 -27.26 -1.17
C ARG A 171 49.30 -27.28 -1.41
N ASP A 172 48.88 -27.07 -2.66
CA ASP A 172 47.46 -27.09 -3.02
C ASP A 172 46.84 -28.46 -2.78
N ILE A 173 47.52 -29.54 -3.17
CA ILE A 173 47.09 -30.92 -2.88
C ILE A 173 46.90 -31.12 -1.38
N SER A 174 47.86 -30.70 -0.56
CA SER A 174 47.77 -30.83 0.90
C SER A 174 46.61 -30.04 1.49
N ASN A 175 46.34 -28.84 0.98
CA ASN A 175 45.24 -28.00 1.44
C ASN A 175 43.88 -28.64 1.11
N LEU A 176 43.70 -29.08 -0.14
CA LEU A 176 42.47 -29.73 -0.58
C LEU A 176 42.17 -31.01 0.21
N GLN A 177 43.19 -31.83 0.48
CA GLN A 177 43.03 -33.03 1.32
C GLN A 177 42.62 -32.70 2.76
N SER A 178 43.11 -31.60 3.31
CA SER A 178 42.71 -31.14 4.65
C SER A 178 41.26 -30.65 4.67
N ASP A 179 40.86 -29.90 3.64
CA ASP A 179 39.49 -29.41 3.51
C ASP A 179 38.49 -30.55 3.32
N GLU A 180 38.83 -31.54 2.49
CA GLU A 180 38.02 -32.75 2.30
C GLU A 180 37.75 -33.44 3.64
N LYS A 181 38.79 -33.69 4.44
CA LYS A 181 38.65 -34.30 5.77
C LYS A 181 37.77 -33.48 6.70
N ARG A 182 37.89 -32.15 6.68
CA ARG A 182 37.04 -31.26 7.48
C ARG A 182 35.57 -31.36 7.06
N ILE A 183 35.31 -31.37 5.76
CA ILE A 183 33.94 -31.46 5.21
C ILE A 183 33.30 -32.79 5.62
N TYR A 184 34.00 -33.92 5.47
CA TYR A 184 33.46 -35.22 5.90
C TYR A 184 33.14 -35.25 7.40
N LYS A 185 34.03 -34.70 8.24
CA LYS A 185 33.76 -34.59 9.68
C LYS A 185 32.50 -33.76 9.97
N ASN A 186 32.32 -32.64 9.27
CA ASN A 186 31.12 -31.81 9.42
C ASN A 186 29.85 -32.53 8.97
N ILE A 187 29.91 -33.33 7.91
CA ILE A 187 28.79 -34.16 7.46
C ILE A 187 28.39 -35.15 8.55
N ASP A 188 29.36 -35.84 9.15
CA ASP A 188 29.10 -36.78 10.24
C ASP A 188 28.47 -36.09 11.46
N GLU A 189 29.03 -34.94 11.88
CA GLU A 189 28.48 -34.14 12.99
C GLU A 189 27.04 -33.65 12.71
N LEU A 190 26.75 -33.22 11.47
CA LEU A 190 25.41 -32.81 11.07
C LEU A 190 24.43 -33.97 11.02
N ASN A 191 24.87 -35.14 10.54
CA ASN A 191 24.06 -36.35 10.53
C ASN A 191 23.71 -36.81 11.96
N ASP A 192 24.65 -36.70 12.90
CA ASP A 192 24.37 -37.00 14.31
C ASP A 192 23.39 -36.01 14.93
N LYS A 193 23.52 -34.70 14.65
CA LYS A 193 22.52 -33.70 15.05
C LYS A 193 21.15 -33.97 14.43
N LEU A 194 21.08 -34.42 13.18
CA LEU A 194 19.81 -34.77 12.53
C LEU A 194 19.10 -35.93 13.23
N LYS A 195 19.84 -36.90 13.80
CA LYS A 195 19.25 -38.00 14.59
C LYS A 195 18.53 -37.48 15.83
N GLU A 196 19.01 -36.40 16.45
CA GLU A 196 18.32 -35.80 17.62
C GLU A 196 16.91 -35.33 17.27
N TYR A 197 16.64 -35.00 16.00
CA TYR A 197 15.34 -34.50 15.53
C TYR A 197 14.42 -35.59 14.96
N GLU A 198 14.79 -36.87 15.04
CA GLU A 198 13.99 -37.95 14.44
C GLU A 198 12.56 -38.02 15.01
N TYR A 199 12.40 -37.71 16.30
CA TYR A 199 11.12 -37.68 17.00
C TYR A 199 10.12 -36.67 16.40
N LEU A 200 10.58 -35.64 15.69
CA LEU A 200 9.69 -34.65 15.06
C LEU A 200 8.79 -35.28 14.00
N LYS A 201 9.25 -36.35 13.33
CA LYS A 201 8.44 -37.09 12.35
C LYS A 201 7.21 -37.71 13.02
N ASP A 202 7.37 -38.27 14.21
CA ASP A 202 6.27 -38.87 14.95
C ASP A 202 5.37 -37.81 15.59
N ARG A 203 5.95 -36.71 16.07
CA ARG A 203 5.16 -35.54 16.53
C ARG A 203 4.30 -34.96 15.43
N LYS A 204 4.79 -34.88 14.19
CA LYS A 204 3.99 -34.45 13.04
C LYS A 204 2.77 -35.36 12.83
N LYS A 205 2.96 -36.69 12.87
CA LYS A 205 1.85 -37.65 12.76
C LYS A 205 0.83 -37.50 13.90
N GLU A 206 1.30 -37.23 15.13
CA GLU A 206 0.39 -36.97 16.25
C GLU A 206 -0.44 -35.68 16.05
N ILE A 207 0.18 -34.61 15.56
CA ILE A 207 -0.49 -33.35 15.26
C ILE A 207 -1.55 -33.56 14.19
N GLU A 208 -1.21 -34.21 13.07
CA GLU A 208 -2.15 -34.50 11.98
C GLU A 208 -3.34 -35.36 12.44
N ARG A 209 -3.13 -36.27 13.40
CA ARG A 209 -4.23 -37.04 14.02
C ARG A 209 -5.12 -36.15 14.88
N LYS A 210 -4.53 -35.28 15.71
CA LYS A 210 -5.27 -34.36 16.57
C LYS A 210 -6.07 -33.35 15.75
N GLU A 211 -5.51 -32.82 14.67
CA GLU A 211 -6.21 -31.92 13.74
C GLU A 211 -7.44 -32.58 13.11
N ARG A 212 -7.33 -33.84 12.69
CA ARG A 212 -8.50 -34.61 12.20
C ARG A 212 -9.59 -34.74 13.26
N ILE A 213 -9.22 -35.06 14.50
CA ILE A 213 -10.17 -35.17 15.61
C ILE A 213 -10.86 -33.82 15.87
N ILE A 214 -10.10 -32.72 15.84
CA ILE A 214 -10.66 -31.36 16.00
C ILE A 214 -11.65 -31.05 14.88
N MET A 215 -11.31 -31.36 13.63
CA MET A 215 -12.20 -31.15 12.49
C MET A 215 -13.52 -31.93 12.65
N ASP A 216 -13.44 -33.19 13.09
CA ASP A 216 -14.62 -34.01 13.38
C ASP A 216 -15.47 -33.45 14.51
N LEU A 217 -14.83 -32.92 15.57
CA LEU A 217 -15.53 -32.26 16.67
C LEU A 217 -16.26 -31.00 16.22
N VAL A 218 -15.63 -30.18 15.38
CA VAL A 218 -16.25 -28.97 14.82
C VAL A 218 -17.49 -29.35 13.99
N ASN A 219 -17.37 -30.32 13.09
CA ASN A 219 -18.48 -30.81 12.27
C ASN A 219 -19.64 -31.36 13.12
N LYS A 220 -19.33 -32.12 14.17
CA LYS A 220 -20.34 -32.63 15.11
C LYS A 220 -21.03 -31.48 15.87
N ASN A 221 -20.28 -30.47 16.28
CA ASN A 221 -20.82 -29.32 17.02
C ASN A 221 -21.74 -28.46 16.14
N GLU A 222 -21.37 -28.24 14.86
CA GLU A 222 -22.26 -27.60 13.88
C GLU A 222 -23.55 -28.40 13.67
N ARG A 223 -23.45 -29.73 13.60
CA ARG A 223 -24.62 -30.60 13.49
C ARG A 223 -25.51 -30.51 14.73
N ILE A 224 -24.94 -30.42 15.92
CA ILE A 224 -25.69 -30.20 17.17
C ILE A 224 -26.43 -28.86 17.14
N LYS A 225 -25.78 -27.77 16.69
CA LYS A 225 -26.44 -26.47 16.54
C LYS A 225 -27.65 -26.56 15.61
N LYS A 226 -27.46 -27.11 14.41
CA LYS A 226 -28.58 -27.31 13.45
C LYS A 226 -29.72 -28.15 14.04
N LEU A 227 -29.40 -29.21 14.79
CA LEU A 227 -30.41 -30.04 15.43
C LEU A 227 -31.15 -29.32 16.56
N LYS A 228 -30.47 -28.43 17.31
CA LYS A 228 -31.12 -27.58 18.32
C LYS A 228 -32.06 -26.57 17.66
N ASP A 229 -31.60 -25.89 16.61
CA ASP A 229 -32.44 -24.94 15.88
C ASP A 229 -33.70 -25.62 15.30
N LEU A 230 -33.54 -26.82 14.72
CA LEU A 230 -34.67 -27.62 14.23
C LEU A 230 -35.61 -28.06 15.36
N LYS A 231 -35.08 -28.40 16.53
CA LYS A 231 -35.89 -28.75 17.70
C LYS A 231 -36.70 -27.55 18.18
N ASP A 232 -36.08 -26.38 18.26
CA ASP A 232 -36.75 -25.16 18.69
C ASP A 232 -37.86 -24.77 17.71
N GLN A 233 -37.60 -24.85 16.40
CA GLN A 233 -38.62 -24.66 15.35
C GLN A 233 -39.77 -25.67 15.46
N TYR A 234 -39.47 -26.93 15.77
CA TYR A 234 -40.51 -27.94 15.98
C TYR A 234 -41.37 -27.63 17.20
N GLU A 235 -40.77 -27.16 18.30
CA GLU A 235 -41.49 -26.77 19.51
C GLU A 235 -42.39 -25.55 19.27
N THR A 236 -41.93 -24.54 18.52
CA THR A 236 -42.77 -23.38 18.15
C THR A 236 -43.95 -23.80 17.29
N LEU A 237 -43.71 -24.56 16.21
CA LEU A 237 -44.77 -25.06 15.33
C LEU A 237 -45.80 -25.90 16.09
N ARG A 238 -45.35 -26.73 17.03
CA ARG A 238 -46.24 -27.55 17.86
C ARG A 238 -47.09 -26.70 18.82
N ASN A 239 -46.57 -25.58 19.31
CA ASN A 239 -47.34 -24.65 20.13
C ASN A 239 -48.36 -23.89 19.28
N GLU A 240 -47.97 -23.40 18.10
CA GLU A 240 -48.88 -22.78 17.12
C GLU A 240 -50.01 -23.73 16.70
N GLU A 241 -49.70 -25.01 16.47
CA GLU A 241 -50.70 -26.04 16.17
C GLU A 241 -51.72 -26.16 17.31
N LYS A 242 -51.26 -26.20 18.57
CA LYS A 242 -52.14 -26.27 19.75
C LYS A 242 -53.02 -25.02 19.86
N GLU A 243 -52.46 -23.83 19.67
CA GLU A 243 -53.23 -22.58 19.72
C GLU A 243 -54.29 -22.53 18.62
N THR A 244 -53.91 -22.94 17.41
CA THR A 244 -54.82 -23.02 16.25
C THR A 244 -55.94 -24.03 16.51
N LEU A 245 -55.65 -25.19 17.10
CA LEU A 245 -56.66 -26.17 17.52
C LEU A 245 -57.61 -25.63 18.58
N ILE A 246 -57.10 -24.84 19.54
CA ILE A 246 -57.94 -24.18 20.55
C ILE A 246 -58.84 -23.13 19.88
N MET A 247 -58.31 -22.33 18.95
CA MET A 247 -59.10 -21.37 18.18
C MET A 247 -60.18 -22.06 17.35
N LEU A 248 -59.85 -23.13 16.62
CA LEU A 248 -60.83 -23.92 15.86
C LEU A 248 -61.94 -24.48 16.75
N LYS A 249 -61.61 -24.95 17.96
CA LYS A 249 -62.64 -25.39 18.93
C LYS A 249 -63.58 -24.27 19.35
N LYS A 250 -63.06 -23.05 19.55
CA LYS A 250 -63.88 -21.86 19.89
C LYS A 250 -64.78 -21.43 18.73
N LEU A 251 -64.28 -21.55 17.50
CA LEU A 251 -64.98 -21.16 16.27
C LEU A 251 -66.03 -22.21 15.83
N LYS A 252 -66.04 -23.41 16.41
CA LYS A 252 -66.98 -24.50 16.10
C LYS A 252 -68.47 -24.12 16.27
N SER A 253 -68.75 -23.06 17.04
CA SER A 253 -70.10 -22.56 17.31
C SER A 253 -70.51 -21.38 16.43
N ILE A 254 -69.67 -20.92 15.49
CA ILE A 254 -69.99 -19.79 14.61
C ILE A 254 -71.22 -20.05 13.76
N GLU A 255 -71.37 -21.25 13.18
CA GLU A 255 -72.57 -21.58 12.39
C GLU A 255 -73.86 -21.48 13.22
N LYS A 256 -73.80 -21.80 14.52
CA LYS A 256 -74.95 -21.62 15.42
C LYS A 256 -75.20 -20.15 15.72
N ALA A 257 -74.16 -19.35 15.84
CA ALA A 257 -74.25 -17.91 16.04
C ALA A 257 -74.81 -17.20 14.79
N GLU A 258 -74.36 -17.55 13.59
CA GLU A 258 -74.90 -17.04 12.32
C GLU A 258 -76.39 -17.37 12.16
N ASN A 259 -76.78 -18.62 12.44
CA ASN A 259 -78.18 -19.02 12.41
C ASN A 259 -79.02 -18.25 13.44
N ALA A 260 -78.49 -18.02 14.66
CA ALA A 260 -79.16 -17.23 15.68
C ALA A 260 -79.29 -15.75 15.29
N VAL A 261 -78.27 -15.15 14.68
CA VAL A 261 -78.30 -13.78 14.16
C VAL A 261 -79.33 -13.65 13.04
N SER A 262 -79.37 -14.59 12.09
CA SER A 262 -80.38 -14.61 11.01
C SER A 262 -81.81 -14.70 11.57
N LEU A 263 -82.03 -15.55 12.58
CA LEU A 263 -83.31 -15.64 13.30
C LEU A 263 -83.65 -14.32 14.00
N LEU A 264 -82.71 -13.70 14.70
CA LEU A 264 -82.92 -12.42 15.37
C LEU A 264 -83.26 -11.31 14.37
N GLU A 265 -82.57 -11.22 13.24
CA GLU A 265 -82.87 -10.26 12.18
C GLU A 265 -84.30 -10.44 11.64
N SER A 266 -84.75 -11.69 11.46
CA SER A 266 -86.13 -11.98 11.05
C SER A 266 -87.16 -11.52 12.10
N GLN A 267 -86.87 -11.70 13.38
CA GLN A 267 -87.74 -11.27 14.49
C GLN A 267 -87.75 -9.75 14.62
N VAL A 268 -86.61 -9.07 14.47
CA VAL A 268 -86.51 -7.60 14.47
C VAL A 268 -87.34 -7.01 13.33
N LYS A 269 -87.26 -7.58 12.12
CA LYS A 269 -88.13 -7.18 10.99
C LYS A 269 -89.61 -7.35 11.32
N ARG A 270 -89.98 -8.46 11.97
CA ARG A 270 -91.37 -8.73 12.40
C ARG A 270 -91.85 -7.74 13.45
N ILE A 271 -91.00 -7.41 14.44
CA ILE A 271 -91.29 -6.40 15.46
C ILE A 271 -91.50 -5.03 14.80
N GLY A 272 -90.65 -4.65 13.84
CA GLY A 272 -90.84 -3.41 13.06
C GLY A 272 -92.20 -3.34 12.36
N MET A 273 -92.60 -4.42 11.68
CA MET A 273 -93.94 -4.50 11.06
C MET A 273 -95.09 -4.38 12.07
N LEU A 274 -94.94 -4.97 13.26
CA LEU A 274 -95.95 -4.88 14.32
C LEU A 274 -96.05 -3.47 14.90
N TYR A 275 -94.93 -2.76 15.05
CA TYR A 275 -94.93 -1.35 15.45
C TYR A 275 -95.64 -0.47 14.42
N ASP A 276 -95.38 -0.67 13.12
CA ASP A 276 -96.07 0.05 12.04
C ASP A 276 -97.59 -0.23 12.04
N LEU A 277 -97.98 -1.49 12.24
CA LEU A 277 -99.40 -1.87 12.38
C LEU A 277 -100.06 -1.23 13.60
N ASN A 278 -99.37 -1.19 14.74
CA ASN A 278 -99.88 -0.55 15.94
C ASN A 278 -100.00 0.98 15.78
N ALA A 279 -99.05 1.61 15.09
CA ALA A 279 -99.12 3.02 14.75
C ALA A 279 -100.33 3.32 13.84
N ARG A 280 -100.57 2.49 12.82
CA ARG A 280 -101.76 2.60 11.96
C ARG A 280 -103.06 2.38 12.74
N TYR A 281 -103.09 1.42 13.66
CA TYR A 281 -104.24 1.18 14.52
C TYR A 281 -104.56 2.40 15.40
N GLY A 282 -103.52 3.05 15.95
CA GLY A 282 -103.66 4.31 16.69
C GLY A 282 -104.27 5.44 15.84
N MET A 283 -103.83 5.61 14.60
CA MET A 283 -104.41 6.60 13.67
C MET A 283 -105.88 6.31 13.37
N VAL A 284 -106.23 5.05 13.11
CA VAL A 284 -107.63 4.66 12.85
C VAL A 284 -108.54 4.91 14.06
N ILE A 285 -108.04 4.68 15.28
CA ILE A 285 -108.80 5.03 16.50
C ILE A 285 -109.03 6.53 16.59
N GLN A 286 -108.01 7.35 16.33
CA GLN A 286 -108.14 8.81 16.33
C GLN A 286 -109.15 9.28 15.26
N ASP A 287 -109.11 8.69 14.07
CA ASP A 287 -110.08 8.96 13.00
C ASP A 287 -111.50 8.57 13.41
N ILE A 288 -111.70 7.39 14.03
CA ILE A 288 -113.01 6.97 14.54
C ILE A 288 -113.54 7.96 15.58
N ASP A 289 -112.70 8.43 16.48
CA ASP A 289 -113.10 9.38 17.53
C ASP A 289 -113.44 10.76 16.96
N TYR A 290 -112.67 11.21 15.96
CA TYR A 290 -112.98 12.41 15.18
C TYR A 290 -114.32 12.28 14.44
N GLN A 291 -114.59 11.15 13.79
CA GLN A 291 -115.85 10.90 13.09
C GLN A 291 -117.06 10.82 14.03
N LYS A 292 -116.91 10.19 15.21
CA LYS A 292 -117.93 10.22 16.27
C LYS A 292 -118.25 11.64 16.72
N THR A 293 -117.23 12.49 16.82
CA THR A 293 -117.39 13.91 17.17
C THR A 293 -118.18 14.67 16.10
N ILE A 294 -117.95 14.40 14.81
CA ILE A 294 -118.72 14.98 13.69
C ILE A 294 -120.17 14.50 13.72
N LEU A 295 -120.41 13.21 13.92
CA LEU A 295 -121.75 12.62 14.05
C LEU A 295 -122.55 13.26 15.20
N HIS A 296 -121.89 13.55 16.33
CA HIS A 296 -122.55 14.20 17.46
C HIS A 296 -122.89 15.68 17.18
N LYS A 297 -122.09 16.38 16.36
CA LYS A 297 -122.31 17.79 15.96
C LYS A 297 -123.37 17.95 14.87
N THR A 298 -123.65 16.92 14.08
CA THR A 298 -124.58 16.98 12.92
C THR A 298 -125.98 16.46 13.22
N ARG A 299 -126.25 16.01 14.45
CA ARG A 299 -127.50 15.34 14.89
C ARG A 299 -128.80 16.17 14.76
N PHE A 300 -128.74 17.48 14.54
CA PHE A 300 -129.92 18.37 14.52
C PHE A 300 -130.16 19.11 13.19
N ILE A 301 -129.45 18.76 12.11
CA ILE A 301 -129.56 19.45 10.82
C ILE A 301 -130.97 19.30 10.21
N ASP A 302 -131.64 18.17 10.42
CA ASP A 302 -132.98 17.90 9.85
C ASP A 302 -134.12 18.69 10.53
N GLN A 303 -133.91 19.24 11.73
CA GLN A 303 -134.92 20.05 12.43
C GLN A 303 -134.84 21.55 12.08
N GLY A 304 -133.72 22.01 11.50
CA GLY A 304 -133.49 23.42 11.14
C GLY A 304 -134.13 23.83 9.81
N THR A 305 -134.28 22.90 8.86
CA THR A 305 -134.79 23.17 7.51
C THR A 305 -136.29 23.48 7.49
N LEU A 306 -137.09 22.90 8.39
CA LEU A 306 -138.54 23.14 8.48
C LEU A 306 -138.91 24.51 9.07
N LYS A 307 -138.08 25.11 9.93
CA LYS A 307 -138.35 26.45 10.51
C LYS A 307 -137.97 27.62 9.58
N LEU A 308 -137.04 27.39 8.63
CA LEU A 308 -136.55 28.44 7.74
C LEU A 308 -137.57 28.82 6.65
N LEU A 309 -138.40 27.86 6.20
CA LEU A 309 -139.45 28.08 5.19
C LEU A 309 -140.59 28.99 5.68
N ASN A 310 -140.88 29.00 6.99
CA ASN A 310 -141.91 29.89 7.56
C ASN A 310 -141.43 31.34 7.73
N GLY A 311 -140.12 31.58 7.79
CA GLY A 311 -139.56 32.93 7.95
C GLY A 311 -139.59 33.78 6.68
N ILE A 312 -139.55 33.14 5.50
CA ILE A 312 -139.47 33.85 4.21
C ILE A 312 -140.79 34.56 3.88
N ASN A 313 -141.94 34.02 4.32
CA ASN A 313 -143.25 34.63 4.04
C ASN A 313 -143.55 35.89 4.88
N MET A 314 -142.96 36.04 6.07
CA MET A 314 -143.15 37.24 6.90
C MET A 314 -142.31 38.45 6.45
N ILE A 315 -141.18 38.22 5.77
CA ILE A 315 -140.28 39.29 5.32
C ILE A 315 -140.87 40.12 4.15
N SER A 316 -141.78 39.55 3.35
CA SER A 316 -142.41 40.28 2.23
C SER A 316 -143.40 41.37 2.70
N HIS A 317 -144.02 41.20 3.88
CA HIS A 317 -144.96 42.18 4.44
C HIS A 317 -144.28 43.35 5.15
N TYR A 318 -143.08 43.14 5.72
CA TYR A 318 -142.32 44.17 6.42
C TYR A 318 -141.76 45.25 5.47
N ASN A 319 -141.33 44.85 4.27
CA ASN A 319 -140.71 45.78 3.31
C ASN A 319 -141.70 46.79 2.69
N LYS A 320 -143.02 46.56 2.73
CA LYS A 320 -144.01 47.56 2.29
C LYS A 320 -144.30 48.64 3.35
N LEU A 321 -144.12 48.34 4.63
CA LEU A 321 -144.34 49.29 5.73
C LEU A 321 -143.14 50.25 5.93
N LEU A 322 -141.94 49.80 5.62
CA LEU A 322 -140.71 50.61 5.71
C LEU A 322 -140.67 51.79 4.72
N ASP A 323 -141.33 51.66 3.57
CA ASP A 323 -141.37 52.71 2.55
C ASP A 323 -142.30 53.88 2.94
N TYR A 324 -143.36 53.60 3.70
CA TYR A 324 -144.24 54.64 4.27
C TYR A 324 -143.62 55.38 5.46
N HIS A 325 -142.76 54.73 6.24
CA HIS A 325 -142.11 55.38 7.37
C HIS A 325 -141.02 56.37 6.94
N ARG A 326 -140.25 56.05 5.89
CA ARG A 326 -139.12 56.89 5.42
C ARG A 326 -139.56 58.25 4.89
N LYS A 327 -140.75 58.38 4.31
CA LYS A 327 -141.29 59.67 3.81
C LYS A 327 -141.72 60.64 4.92
N ILE A 328 -142.05 60.15 6.11
CA ILE A 328 -142.47 60.99 7.25
C ILE A 328 -141.25 61.56 8.01
N THR A 329 -140.14 60.82 8.07
CA THR A 329 -138.92 61.26 8.75
C THR A 329 -138.14 62.37 8.02
N GLN A 330 -138.40 62.59 6.73
CA GLN A 330 -137.70 63.60 5.94
C GLN A 330 -138.26 65.02 6.16
N TYR A 331 -139.49 65.18 6.67
CA TYR A 331 -140.11 66.49 6.87
C TYR A 331 -140.05 67.04 8.30
N ASN A 332 -139.68 66.22 9.30
CA ASN A 332 -139.66 66.66 10.71
C ASN A 332 -138.28 67.08 11.24
N ARG A 333 -137.19 66.95 10.48
CA ARG A 333 -135.82 67.23 10.98
C ARG A 333 -135.14 68.48 10.42
N GLU A 334 -135.85 69.28 9.60
CA GLU A 334 -135.44 70.65 9.26
C GLU A 334 -135.85 71.69 10.33
N LEU A 335 -136.36 71.28 11.51
CA LEU A 335 -136.94 72.18 12.52
C LEU A 335 -136.28 72.17 13.92
N GLU A 336 -135.22 71.39 14.17
CA GLU A 336 -134.47 71.41 15.44
C GLU A 336 -132.96 71.59 15.20
N ASN A 337 -132.55 72.77 14.75
CA ASN A 337 -131.91 73.77 15.62
C ASN A 337 -130.90 73.15 16.61
N ILE A 338 -129.61 73.40 16.41
CA ILE A 338 -128.95 74.54 17.06
C ILE A 338 -129.31 74.55 18.56
N TYR A 339 -128.59 73.78 19.37
CA TYR A 339 -127.93 74.21 20.63
C TYR A 339 -127.43 73.02 21.48
N GLY A 340 -126.20 73.16 21.99
CA GLY A 340 -125.70 72.46 23.20
C GLY A 340 -124.87 71.21 22.90
N VAL A 341 -123.60 71.30 22.47
CA VAL A 341 -122.49 71.92 23.19
C VAL A 341 -122.51 71.64 24.70
N LEU A 342 -121.52 70.84 25.09
CA LEU A 342 -120.88 70.70 26.39
C LEU A 342 -121.60 69.91 27.49
N ASN A 343 -120.79 68.97 28.00
CA ASN A 343 -120.78 68.43 29.36
C ASN A 343 -121.66 67.22 29.66
N LYS A 344 -121.04 66.03 29.63
CA LYS A 344 -120.58 65.27 30.82
C LYS A 344 -120.27 63.83 30.40
N LEU A 345 -119.08 63.30 30.67
CA LEU A 345 -118.71 62.62 31.94
C LEU A 345 -119.73 61.54 32.30
N ALA A 346 -119.40 60.27 32.57
CA ALA A 346 -118.13 59.68 32.96
C ALA A 346 -118.18 58.15 32.78
N THR A 347 -116.98 57.54 32.75
CA THR A 347 -116.63 56.15 33.08
C THR A 347 -117.26 55.01 32.29
N LEU A 348 -116.40 54.26 31.60
CA LEU A 348 -116.56 52.80 31.43
C LEU A 348 -115.22 52.20 30.97
N ASP A 349 -114.59 51.44 31.86
CA ASP A 349 -113.41 50.61 31.61
C ASP A 349 -113.69 49.55 30.53
N LYS A 350 -112.80 49.50 29.54
CA LYS A 350 -112.65 48.41 28.55
C LYS A 350 -111.14 48.16 28.44
N ALA A 351 -110.65 46.98 28.81
CA ALA A 351 -110.62 45.80 27.94
C ALA A 351 -109.88 46.06 26.63
N ASN A 352 -108.63 45.56 26.53
CA ASN A 352 -108.11 44.73 25.44
C ASN A 352 -106.59 44.92 25.27
N ILE A 353 -105.85 43.85 25.56
CA ILE A 353 -104.53 43.63 24.99
C ILE A 353 -104.74 42.67 23.80
N ILE A 354 -104.77 43.27 22.61
CA ILE A 354 -104.49 42.64 21.32
C ILE A 354 -103.21 43.35 20.87
N THR A 355 -102.08 42.68 21.07
CA THR A 355 -101.26 42.05 20.02
C THR A 355 -100.30 42.98 19.32
N ASN A 356 -99.15 42.39 19.01
CA ASN A 356 -98.43 42.59 17.75
C ASN A 356 -97.93 44.00 17.49
N GLU A 357 -96.66 44.22 17.82
CA GLU A 357 -95.57 44.11 16.85
C GLU A 357 -94.24 44.34 17.59
N ILE A 358 -93.17 43.68 17.14
CA ILE A 358 -91.77 43.83 17.60
C ILE A 358 -91.31 42.84 18.70
N GLU A 359 -91.20 41.57 18.31
CA GLU A 359 -90.22 40.58 18.81
C GLU A 359 -90.44 39.35 17.90
N ILE A 360 -89.71 39.11 16.81
CA ILE A 360 -88.29 38.79 16.75
C ILE A 360 -87.92 38.85 15.25
N TYR A 361 -87.53 40.02 14.75
CA TYR A 361 -86.84 40.14 13.46
C TYR A 361 -85.34 40.44 13.60
N THR A 362 -84.78 40.30 14.80
CA THR A 362 -83.39 40.71 15.06
C THR A 362 -82.61 39.67 15.84
N LYS A 363 -82.55 38.44 15.31
CA LYS A 363 -81.43 37.51 15.54
C LYS A 363 -81.32 36.39 14.50
N LYS A 364 -81.84 36.61 13.28
CA LYS A 364 -81.66 35.74 12.10
C LYS A 364 -80.41 36.08 11.26
N PHE A 365 -79.48 36.89 11.79
CA PHE A 365 -78.30 37.34 11.05
C PHE A 365 -76.94 36.91 11.65
N ASN A 366 -76.88 36.42 12.89
CA ASN A 366 -75.58 36.22 13.57
C ASN A 366 -75.10 34.78 13.78
N ASN A 367 -75.78 33.75 13.27
CA ASN A 367 -75.35 32.34 13.40
C ASN A 367 -74.99 31.66 12.05
N LEU A 368 -74.75 32.43 10.98
CA LEU A 368 -74.27 31.92 9.68
C LEU A 368 -72.87 32.45 9.30
N VAL A 369 -72.16 33.05 10.25
CA VAL A 369 -70.77 33.50 10.09
C VAL A 369 -69.77 32.51 10.71
N GLU A 370 -70.21 31.62 11.60
CA GLU A 370 -69.32 30.62 12.24
C GLU A 370 -69.02 29.38 11.38
N LEU A 371 -69.78 29.11 10.31
CA LEU A 371 -69.61 27.93 9.43
C LEU A 371 -68.69 28.16 8.22
N LYS A 372 -68.12 29.36 8.06
CA LYS A 372 -67.22 29.69 6.94
C LYS A 372 -65.73 29.60 7.32
N ASP A 373 -65.39 29.81 8.60
CA ASP A 373 -64.00 29.90 9.04
C ASP A 373 -63.38 28.55 9.43
N GLU A 374 -64.17 27.50 9.67
CA GLU A 374 -63.65 26.14 9.95
C GLU A 374 -63.30 25.34 8.67
N MET A 375 -63.87 25.68 7.51
CA MET A 375 -63.63 24.95 6.25
C MET A 375 -62.33 25.37 5.53
N THR A 376 -61.80 26.56 5.79
CA THR A 376 -60.59 27.09 5.13
C THR A 376 -59.29 26.68 5.84
N ALA A 377 -59.34 26.36 7.14
CA ALA A 377 -58.16 25.94 7.92
C ALA A 377 -57.76 24.46 7.72
N LEU A 378 -58.70 23.60 7.30
CA LEU A 378 -58.47 22.16 7.05
C LEU A 378 -57.91 21.87 5.64
N SER A 379 -58.28 22.67 4.64
CA SER A 379 -57.77 22.61 3.26
C SER A 379 -56.26 22.93 3.16
N ASP A 380 -55.78 23.87 3.98
CA ASP A 380 -54.38 24.32 4.00
C ASP A 380 -53.42 23.37 4.74
N ARG A 381 -53.94 22.49 5.60
CA ARG A 381 -53.13 21.49 6.33
C ARG A 381 -52.91 20.20 5.53
N ILE A 382 -53.86 19.83 4.68
CA ILE A 382 -53.74 18.65 3.79
C ILE A 382 -52.75 18.93 2.65
N THR A 383 -52.81 20.12 2.04
CA THR A 383 -51.90 20.53 0.96
C THR A 383 -50.43 20.70 1.42
N LYS A 384 -50.19 21.16 2.65
CA LYS A 384 -48.82 21.22 3.22
C LYS A 384 -48.28 19.85 3.66
N GLY A 385 -49.15 18.91 4.02
CA GLY A 385 -48.79 17.51 4.32
C GLY A 385 -48.37 16.70 3.09
N GLU A 386 -49.08 16.87 1.97
CA GLU A 386 -48.78 16.17 0.71
C GLU A 386 -47.46 16.65 0.06
N VAL A 387 -47.10 17.93 0.22
CA VAL A 387 -45.82 18.49 -0.26
C VAL A 387 -44.63 18.01 0.59
N TYR A 388 -44.83 17.69 1.88
CA TYR A 388 -43.78 17.14 2.74
C TYR A 388 -43.55 15.64 2.49
N LEU A 389 -44.60 14.88 2.16
CA LEU A 389 -44.50 13.45 1.83
C LEU A 389 -43.83 13.19 0.45
N LYS A 390 -44.00 14.09 -0.54
CA LYS A 390 -43.27 14.03 -1.82
C LYS A 390 -41.75 14.23 -1.71
N LYS A 391 -41.24 14.79 -0.61
CA LYS A 391 -39.79 14.90 -0.37
C LYS A 391 -39.12 13.59 0.07
N PHE A 392 -39.90 12.56 0.41
CA PHE A 392 -39.39 11.27 0.90
C PHE A 392 -39.56 10.11 -0.10
N GLU A 393 -40.20 10.30 -1.26
CA GLU A 393 -40.34 9.28 -2.31
C GLU A 393 -39.01 8.86 -2.98
N GLN A 394 -37.88 9.52 -2.67
CA GLN A 394 -36.55 9.16 -3.20
C GLN A 394 -35.55 8.71 -2.14
N MET A 395 -35.94 8.53 -0.87
CA MET A 395 -35.01 8.02 0.16
C MET A 395 -34.66 6.55 -0.03
N GLU A 396 -35.57 5.69 -0.50
CA GLU A 396 -35.27 4.27 -0.73
C GLU A 396 -34.33 4.03 -1.94
N LYS A 397 -34.39 4.88 -2.97
CA LYS A 397 -33.44 4.82 -4.11
C LYS A 397 -32.06 5.38 -3.77
N ALA A 398 -31.99 6.34 -2.85
CA ALA A 398 -30.72 6.88 -2.35
C ALA A 398 -30.02 5.89 -1.38
N MET A 399 -30.78 5.13 -0.58
CA MET A 399 -30.24 4.13 0.35
C MET A 399 -29.64 2.91 -0.38
N ASN A 400 -30.27 2.46 -1.47
CA ASN A 400 -29.75 1.35 -2.29
C ASN A 400 -28.50 1.77 -3.08
N SER A 401 -28.49 2.97 -3.66
CA SER A 401 -27.31 3.55 -4.34
C SER A 401 -26.12 3.77 -3.39
N PHE A 402 -26.37 4.04 -2.10
CA PHE A 402 -25.32 4.20 -1.08
C PHE A 402 -24.66 2.86 -0.71
N SER A 403 -25.44 1.77 -0.62
CA SER A 403 -24.91 0.43 -0.32
C SER A 403 -24.06 -0.15 -1.48
N GLU A 404 -24.43 0.13 -2.73
CA GLU A 404 -23.63 -0.25 -3.90
C GLU A 404 -22.33 0.58 -4.00
N SER A 405 -22.39 1.87 -3.65
CA SER A 405 -21.23 2.77 -3.63
C SER A 405 -20.20 2.38 -2.56
N VAL A 406 -20.62 1.89 -1.39
CA VAL A 406 -19.71 1.38 -0.35
C VAL A 406 -18.96 0.12 -0.82
N SER A 407 -19.63 -0.83 -1.49
CA SER A 407 -18.95 -2.05 -2.00
C SER A 407 -17.99 -1.76 -3.18
N MET A 408 -18.32 -0.76 -4.00
CA MET A 408 -17.45 -0.29 -5.09
C MET A 408 -16.24 0.48 -4.57
N THR A 409 -16.37 1.18 -3.43
CA THR A 409 -15.27 1.90 -2.80
C THR A 409 -14.22 0.95 -2.20
N GLU A 410 -14.62 -0.20 -1.62
CA GLU A 410 -13.68 -1.24 -1.16
C GLU A 410 -13.00 -1.98 -2.31
N LYS A 411 -13.72 -2.26 -3.41
CA LYS A 411 -13.11 -2.81 -4.64
C LYS A 411 -12.12 -1.84 -5.28
N TYR A 412 -12.46 -0.55 -5.33
CA TYR A 412 -11.56 0.50 -5.82
C TYR A 412 -10.33 0.66 -4.93
N LYS A 413 -10.46 0.55 -3.60
CA LYS A 413 -9.33 0.61 -2.67
C LYS A 413 -8.36 -0.55 -2.88
N LYS A 414 -8.86 -1.79 -3.04
CA LYS A 414 -8.04 -2.96 -3.39
C LYS A 414 -7.40 -2.84 -4.78
N MET A 415 -8.13 -2.31 -5.75
CA MET A 415 -7.63 -2.10 -7.11
C MET A 415 -6.55 -1.00 -7.16
N TYR A 416 -6.70 0.05 -6.35
CA TYR A 416 -5.70 1.11 -6.18
C TYR A 416 -4.45 0.62 -5.46
N GLU A 417 -4.58 -0.24 -4.44
CA GLU A 417 -3.44 -0.90 -3.79
C GLU A 417 -2.69 -1.84 -4.76
N MET A 418 -3.42 -2.60 -5.60
CA MET A 418 -2.80 -3.41 -6.65
C MET A 418 -2.12 -2.55 -7.73
N TYR A 419 -2.71 -1.41 -8.09
CA TYR A 419 -2.12 -0.47 -9.04
C TYR A 419 -0.84 0.19 -8.50
N GLN A 420 -0.80 0.55 -7.21
CA GLN A 420 0.40 1.04 -6.54
C GLN A 420 1.51 -0.02 -6.49
N LYS A 421 1.15 -1.28 -6.21
CA LYS A 421 2.08 -2.42 -6.30
C LYS A 421 2.60 -2.65 -7.72
N TYR A 422 1.73 -2.52 -8.73
CA TYR A 422 2.11 -2.63 -10.14
C TYR A 422 3.10 -1.52 -10.55
N ILE A 423 2.86 -0.26 -10.16
CA ILE A 423 3.80 0.84 -10.41
C ILE A 423 5.16 0.58 -9.75
N ALA A 424 5.17 0.07 -8.51
CA ALA A 424 6.41 -0.28 -7.82
C ALA A 424 7.18 -1.39 -8.56
N ILE A 425 6.49 -2.45 -8.99
CA ILE A 425 7.10 -3.55 -9.76
C ILE A 425 7.66 -3.04 -11.10
N VAL A 426 6.92 -2.18 -11.82
CA VAL A 426 7.40 -1.58 -13.09
C VAL A 426 8.60 -0.65 -12.86
N HIS A 427 8.67 0.02 -11.71
CA HIS A 427 9.82 0.83 -11.35
C HIS A 427 11.04 -0.02 -11.03
N ASP A 428 10.86 -1.09 -10.25
CA ASP A 428 11.91 -2.06 -9.91
C ASP A 428 12.41 -2.80 -11.16
N GLU A 429 11.52 -3.15 -12.09
CA GLU A 429 11.88 -3.73 -13.39
C GLU A 429 12.77 -2.78 -14.19
N LYS A 430 12.42 -1.48 -14.27
CA LYS A 430 13.26 -0.48 -14.95
C LYS A 430 14.64 -0.32 -14.31
N ILE A 431 14.72 -0.34 -12.97
CA ILE A 431 15.99 -0.28 -12.24
C ILE A 431 16.81 -1.54 -12.51
N THR A 432 16.17 -2.71 -12.49
CA THR A 432 16.82 -4.01 -12.73
C THR A 432 17.35 -4.10 -14.16
N ILE A 433 16.57 -3.68 -15.16
CA ILE A 433 17.02 -3.60 -16.56
C ILE A 433 18.22 -2.65 -16.70
N LYS A 434 18.21 -1.50 -16.00
CA LYS A 434 19.34 -0.58 -16.01
C LYS A 434 20.59 -1.22 -15.39
N ASN A 435 20.45 -1.91 -14.26
CA ASN A 435 21.56 -2.59 -13.58
C ASN A 435 22.11 -3.76 -14.43
N ILE A 436 21.25 -4.50 -15.13
CA ILE A 436 21.67 -5.55 -16.07
C ILE A 436 22.47 -4.94 -17.23
N LYS A 437 22.03 -3.80 -17.78
CA LYS A 437 22.80 -3.10 -18.83
C LYS A 437 24.19 -2.68 -18.34
N THR A 438 24.28 -2.10 -17.15
CA THR A 438 25.56 -1.69 -16.57
C THR A 438 26.48 -2.88 -16.25
N CYS A 439 25.93 -4.01 -15.77
CA CYS A 439 26.71 -5.24 -15.59
C CYS A 439 27.21 -5.79 -16.92
N ASN A 440 26.38 -5.79 -17.96
CA ASN A 440 26.78 -6.26 -19.29
C ASN A 440 27.85 -5.36 -19.93
N GLU A 441 27.81 -4.05 -19.68
CA GLU A 441 28.87 -3.12 -20.09
C GLU A 441 30.18 -3.42 -19.36
N SER A 442 30.15 -3.64 -18.04
CA SER A 442 31.33 -4.04 -17.25
C SER A 442 31.90 -5.38 -17.73
N ILE A 443 31.07 -6.38 -17.99
CA ILE A 443 31.51 -7.68 -18.51
C ILE A 443 32.17 -7.52 -19.89
N LYS A 444 31.63 -6.65 -20.75
CA LYS A 444 32.26 -6.34 -22.05
C LYS A 444 33.63 -5.67 -21.87
N GLU A 445 33.77 -4.76 -20.92
CA GLU A 445 35.05 -4.13 -20.58
C GLU A 445 36.07 -5.16 -20.09
N ASP A 446 35.68 -6.03 -19.15
CA ASP A 446 36.52 -7.09 -18.59
C ASP A 446 36.95 -8.11 -19.67
N ILE A 447 36.04 -8.49 -20.59
CA ILE A 447 36.35 -9.36 -21.72
C ILE A 447 37.34 -8.69 -22.68
N ASN A 448 37.19 -7.38 -22.94
CA ASN A 448 38.11 -6.63 -23.80
C ASN A 448 39.49 -6.48 -23.15
N GLU A 449 39.55 -6.28 -21.83
CA GLU A 449 40.82 -6.25 -21.09
C GLU A 449 41.50 -7.62 -21.10
N TYR A 450 40.74 -8.68 -20.87
CA TYR A 450 41.21 -10.06 -21.00
C TYR A 450 41.73 -10.37 -22.42
N MET A 451 41.05 -9.90 -23.46
CA MET A 451 41.48 -10.01 -24.86
C MET A 451 42.81 -9.28 -25.11
N ALA A 452 42.95 -8.05 -24.60
CA ALA A 452 44.19 -7.30 -24.74
C ALA A 452 45.37 -7.99 -24.05
N LEU A 453 45.12 -8.62 -22.90
CA LEU A 453 46.11 -9.42 -22.18
C LEU A 453 46.49 -10.70 -22.96
N LEU A 454 45.52 -11.43 -23.49
CA LEU A 454 45.78 -12.63 -24.31
C LEU A 454 46.56 -12.30 -25.59
N LYS A 455 46.24 -11.20 -26.28
CA LYS A 455 46.99 -10.74 -27.47
C LYS A 455 48.43 -10.35 -27.13
N LYS A 456 48.68 -9.73 -25.96
CA LYS A 456 50.04 -9.41 -25.49
C LYS A 456 50.86 -10.67 -25.16
N ILE A 457 50.22 -11.70 -24.62
CA ILE A 457 50.88 -12.93 -24.16
C ILE A 457 51.15 -13.88 -25.35
N GLY A 458 50.28 -13.93 -26.35
CA GLY A 458 50.48 -14.69 -27.60
C GLY A 458 50.50 -16.22 -27.46
N LYS A 459 50.28 -16.74 -26.24
CA LYS A 459 50.22 -18.16 -25.90
C LYS A 459 49.16 -18.40 -24.83
N CYS A 460 48.51 -19.56 -24.87
CA CYS A 460 47.46 -19.87 -23.91
C CYS A 460 48.05 -20.07 -22.51
N PRO A 461 47.56 -19.36 -21.47
CA PRO A 461 48.12 -19.47 -20.13
C PRO A 461 47.87 -20.84 -19.47
N VAL A 462 46.95 -21.65 -19.98
CA VAL A 462 46.60 -22.98 -19.44
C VAL A 462 47.36 -24.11 -20.14
N CYS A 463 47.37 -24.12 -21.49
CA CYS A 463 47.95 -25.22 -22.27
C CYS A 463 49.21 -24.84 -23.07
N MET A 464 49.69 -23.59 -22.96
CA MET A 464 50.92 -23.05 -23.57
C MET A 464 51.03 -23.14 -25.10
N SER A 465 49.93 -23.53 -25.76
CA SER A 465 49.84 -23.56 -27.22
C SER A 465 49.86 -22.13 -27.78
N PRO A 466 50.48 -21.88 -28.95
CA PRO A 466 50.42 -20.58 -29.61
C PRO A 466 48.95 -20.25 -29.89
N ILE A 467 48.52 -19.07 -29.45
CA ILE A 467 47.17 -18.60 -29.71
C ILE A 467 47.20 -17.88 -31.05
N GLU A 468 46.65 -18.52 -32.07
CA GLU A 468 46.38 -17.87 -33.37
C GLU A 468 45.13 -16.98 -33.25
N GLU A 469 45.04 -15.93 -34.07
CA GLU A 469 44.01 -14.89 -33.96
C GLU A 469 42.57 -15.46 -34.06
N HIS A 470 42.38 -16.54 -34.83
CA HIS A 470 41.13 -17.30 -34.94
C HIS A 470 40.72 -17.99 -33.61
N THR A 471 41.68 -18.47 -32.83
CA THR A 471 41.44 -19.10 -31.51
C THR A 471 40.96 -18.08 -30.47
N ILE A 472 41.40 -16.83 -30.57
CA ILE A 472 40.93 -15.73 -29.71
C ILE A 472 39.46 -15.42 -30.01
N GLU A 473 39.10 -15.37 -31.29
CA GLU A 473 37.71 -15.14 -31.71
C GLU A 473 36.77 -16.26 -31.26
N GLN A 474 37.23 -17.51 -31.27
CA GLN A 474 36.44 -18.66 -30.82
C GLN A 474 36.18 -18.64 -29.31
N ILE A 475 37.19 -18.29 -28.50
CA ILE A 475 37.06 -18.10 -27.04
C ILE A 475 36.11 -16.94 -26.73
N ILE A 476 36.18 -15.84 -27.51
CA ILE A 476 35.27 -14.69 -27.36
C ILE A 476 33.82 -15.10 -27.63
N ASN A 477 33.56 -15.91 -28.65
CA ASN A 477 32.21 -16.35 -28.98
C ASN A 477 31.62 -17.27 -27.88
N GLU A 478 32.46 -18.07 -27.20
CA GLU A 478 32.01 -18.86 -26.03
C GLU A 478 31.65 -17.97 -24.83
N PHE A 479 32.41 -16.89 -24.58
CA PHE A 479 32.13 -15.96 -23.47
C PHE A 479 31.01 -14.96 -23.77
N LYS A 480 30.76 -14.62 -25.04
CA LYS A 480 29.62 -13.78 -25.41
C LYS A 480 28.28 -14.49 -25.20
N GLY A 481 28.25 -15.83 -25.26
CA GLY A 481 27.03 -16.63 -25.15
C GLY A 481 25.98 -16.26 -26.21
N ASP A 482 24.98 -17.11 -26.43
CA ASP A 482 23.90 -16.76 -27.35
C ASP A 482 23.22 -15.47 -26.86
N GLU A 483 23.21 -14.42 -27.71
CA GLU A 483 22.50 -13.16 -27.48
C GLU A 483 20.98 -13.43 -27.41
N VAL A 484 20.49 -13.95 -26.29
CA VAL A 484 19.06 -14.26 -26.08
C VAL A 484 18.30 -13.11 -25.40
N TYR A 485 18.97 -12.01 -25.04
CA TYR A 485 18.35 -10.94 -24.25
C TYR A 485 18.26 -9.58 -24.97
N GLU A 486 18.06 -9.55 -26.29
CA GLU A 486 17.68 -8.33 -27.03
C GLU A 486 16.17 -8.22 -27.34
N LYS A 487 15.35 -9.18 -26.90
CA LYS A 487 13.88 -9.09 -27.00
C LYS A 487 13.20 -9.24 -25.64
N LEU A 488 13.34 -8.23 -24.79
CA LEU A 488 12.38 -7.92 -23.73
C LEU A 488 12.06 -6.43 -23.75
#